data_AF-A0A4U6BQK1-F1
#
_entry.id   AF-A0A4U6BQK1-F1
#
_cell.length_a   1.000
_cell.length_b   1.000
_cell.length_c   1.000
_cell.angle_alpha   90.00
_cell.angle_beta   90.00
_cell.angle_gamma   90.00
#
_symmetry.space_group_name_H-M   'P 1'
#
loop_
_entity.id
_entity.type
_entity.pdbx_description
1 polymer ?
#
loop_
_entity_poly.entity_id
_entity_poly.type
_entity_poly.pdbx_seq_one_letter_code
_entity_poly.pdbx_strand_id
1 'polypeptide(L)'
;MKASTIIAATLGLAMAIISVADLSHAQLFPPGGVNNQPVIPFPVAPPAPPPPRIEVPVVPQMNSPPPFALQNTTPGLVTQDTPPKRVLKRERRPSFGERVARCLDDGAAWGLNPNQRAAYSRQCANQ
;
A
#
# COMPACT_ATOMS: atom_id res chain seq x y z
N MET A 1 -17.33 27.40 46.87
CA MET A 1 -15.96 27.94 47.04
C MET A 1 -14.83 26.91 46.86
N LYS A 2 -15.01 25.62 47.21
CA LYS A 2 -13.94 24.59 47.11
C LYS A 2 -13.54 24.15 45.68
N ALA A 3 -14.45 24.23 44.70
CA ALA A 3 -14.15 23.78 43.33
C ALA A 3 -13.26 24.77 42.55
N SER A 4 -13.33 26.07 42.87
CA SER A 4 -12.58 27.12 42.18
C SER A 4 -11.08 27.08 42.50
N THR A 5 -10.72 26.72 43.74
CA THR A 5 -9.32 26.62 44.18
C THR A 5 -8.59 25.41 43.60
N ILE A 6 -9.31 24.32 43.31
CA ILE A 6 -8.71 23.10 42.73
C ILE A 6 -8.31 23.35 41.27
N ILE A 7 -9.15 24.04 40.50
CA ILE A 7 -8.91 24.30 39.08
C ILE A 7 -7.70 25.24 38.90
N ALA A 8 -7.57 26.27 39.75
CA ALA A 8 -6.43 27.19 39.69
C ALA A 8 -5.09 26.50 40.04
N ALA A 9 -5.08 25.58 41.00
CA ALA A 9 -3.88 24.84 41.38
C ALA A 9 -3.42 23.87 40.27
N THR A 10 -4.34 23.23 39.56
CA THR A 10 -4.00 22.30 38.46
C THR A 10 -3.47 23.02 37.22
N LEU A 11 -3.97 24.23 36.91
CA LEU A 11 -3.49 25.01 35.77
C LEU A 11 -2.08 25.58 36.02
N GLY A 12 -1.81 26.02 37.25
CA GLY A 12 -0.49 26.52 37.65
C GLY A 12 0.59 25.43 37.62
N LEU A 13 0.24 24.21 38.05
CA LEU A 13 1.18 23.09 38.03
C LEU A 13 1.52 22.62 36.60
N ALA A 14 0.55 22.65 35.69
CA ALA A 14 0.78 22.26 34.29
C ALA A 14 1.70 23.24 33.54
N MET A 15 1.67 24.54 33.86
CA MET A 15 2.54 25.54 33.23
C MET A 15 3.99 25.53 33.75
N ALA A 16 4.24 24.97 34.94
CA ALA A 16 5.60 24.89 35.50
C ALA A 16 6.42 23.70 34.94
N ILE A 17 5.78 22.71 34.31
CA ILE A 17 6.45 21.51 33.79
C ILE A 17 7.02 21.73 32.38
N ILE A 18 6.57 22.77 31.66
CA ILE A 18 6.93 23.01 30.26
C ILE A 18 8.24 23.81 30.11
N SER A 19 8.78 24.39 31.19
CA SER A 19 9.92 25.33 31.14
C SER A 19 11.27 24.74 31.56
N VAL A 20 11.41 23.43 31.69
CA VAL A 20 12.68 22.80 32.12
C VAL A 20 13.24 21.82 31.09
N ALA A 21 14.25 22.33 30.36
CA ALA A 21 15.43 21.62 29.85
C ALA A 21 15.32 20.83 28.53
N ASP A 22 15.53 21.53 27.42
CA ASP A 22 16.38 21.03 26.33
C ASP A 22 17.73 21.75 26.38
N LEU A 23 18.72 21.16 27.03
CA LEU A 23 20.13 21.59 26.98
C LEU A 23 20.88 20.70 25.99
N SER A 24 21.08 21.21 24.78
CA SER A 24 21.94 20.61 23.76
C SER A 24 23.40 20.66 24.19
N HIS A 25 24.07 19.51 24.24
CA HIS A 25 25.51 19.40 24.54
C HIS A 25 26.27 19.13 23.24
N ALA A 26 27.09 20.07 22.79
CA ALA A 26 28.05 19.86 21.71
C ALA A 26 29.39 19.38 22.31
N GLN A 27 29.91 18.22 21.87
CA GLN A 27 31.24 17.76 22.26
C GLN A 27 32.30 18.29 21.28
N LEU A 28 33.23 19.12 21.78
CA LEU A 28 34.40 19.56 21.02
C LEU A 28 35.54 18.52 21.15
N PHE A 29 35.96 17.96 20.02
CA PHE A 29 37.19 17.18 19.91
C PHE A 29 38.31 18.09 19.34
N PRO A 30 39.45 18.25 20.03
CA PRO A 30 40.57 19.00 19.48
C PRO A 30 41.27 18.21 18.36
N PRO A 31 41.79 18.88 17.32
CA PRO A 31 42.58 18.24 16.28
C PRO A 31 43.92 17.80 16.86
N GLY A 32 44.14 16.48 16.99
CA GLY A 32 45.38 15.90 17.54
C GLY A 32 45.21 14.56 18.25
N GLY A 33 43.98 14.13 18.53
CA GLY A 33 43.71 12.85 19.19
C GLY A 33 44.15 12.81 20.66
N VAL A 34 43.71 11.78 21.38
CA VAL A 34 44.01 11.61 22.81
C VAL A 34 45.42 11.03 23.00
N ASN A 35 46.22 11.67 23.85
CA ASN A 35 47.49 11.15 24.41
C ASN A 35 48.71 11.01 23.46
N ASN A 36 49.02 11.99 22.60
CA ASN A 36 50.35 12.17 21.96
C ASN A 36 51.06 10.86 21.50
N GLN A 37 50.34 9.92 20.90
CA GLN A 37 50.95 8.67 20.44
C GLN A 37 51.69 8.91 19.10
N PRO A 38 52.96 8.51 18.97
CA PRO A 38 53.68 8.59 17.71
C PRO A 38 53.00 7.68 16.67
N VAL A 39 52.48 8.27 15.61
CA VAL A 39 51.88 7.54 14.51
C VAL A 39 53.00 6.89 13.71
N ILE A 40 53.23 5.59 13.89
CA ILE A 40 54.11 4.81 13.02
C ILE A 40 53.46 4.79 11.63
N PRO A 41 54.16 5.23 10.56
CA PRO A 41 53.61 5.12 9.21
C PRO A 41 53.37 3.64 8.89
N PHE A 42 52.13 3.29 8.60
CA PHE A 42 51.81 1.94 8.13
C PHE A 42 52.51 1.70 6.79
N PRO A 43 53.02 0.48 6.53
CA PRO A 43 53.56 0.14 5.23
C PRO A 43 52.47 0.32 4.16
N VAL A 44 52.86 0.86 3.00
CA VAL A 44 51.93 1.09 1.88
C VAL A 44 51.40 -0.25 1.39
N ALA A 45 50.09 -0.36 1.26
CA ALA A 45 49.46 -1.58 0.78
C ALA A 45 49.92 -1.89 -0.66
N PRO A 46 50.16 -3.17 -1.01
CA PRO A 46 50.47 -3.55 -2.38
C PRO A 46 49.31 -3.17 -3.32
N PRO A 47 49.60 -2.90 -4.62
CA PRO A 47 48.59 -2.53 -5.58
C PRO A 47 47.53 -3.63 -5.72
N ALA A 48 46.26 -3.23 -5.83
CA ALA A 48 45.15 -4.16 -5.97
C ALA A 48 45.28 -4.97 -7.27
N PRO A 49 44.92 -6.28 -7.24
CA PRO A 49 44.90 -7.08 -8.45
C PRO A 49 43.88 -6.52 -9.45
N PRO A 50 44.10 -6.73 -10.76
CA PRO A 50 43.15 -6.30 -11.78
C PRO A 50 41.79 -6.99 -11.57
N PRO A 51 40.67 -6.28 -11.82
CA PRO A 51 39.35 -6.86 -11.63
C PRO A 51 39.15 -8.06 -12.57
N PRO A 52 38.42 -9.10 -12.11
CA PRO A 52 38.10 -10.24 -12.96
C PRO A 52 37.26 -9.79 -14.15
N ARG A 53 37.44 -10.44 -15.30
CA ARG A 53 36.60 -10.18 -16.48
C ARG A 53 35.18 -10.68 -16.20
N ILE A 54 34.21 -9.79 -16.38
CA ILE A 54 32.79 -10.12 -16.29
C ILE A 54 32.36 -10.55 -17.69
N GLU A 55 32.27 -11.85 -17.91
CA GLU A 55 31.74 -12.40 -19.15
C GLU A 55 30.23 -12.59 -19.00
N VAL A 56 29.46 -11.96 -19.89
CA VAL A 56 28.00 -12.08 -19.88
C VAL A 56 27.62 -13.48 -20.36
N PRO A 57 26.90 -14.27 -19.57
CA PRO A 57 26.40 -15.57 -20.02
C PRO A 57 25.48 -15.40 -21.23
N VAL A 58 25.61 -16.30 -22.21
CA VAL A 58 24.72 -16.31 -23.37
C VAL A 58 23.29 -16.58 -22.90
N VAL A 59 22.38 -15.63 -23.14
CA VAL A 59 20.96 -15.79 -22.82
C VAL A 59 20.36 -16.84 -23.76
N PRO A 60 19.78 -17.93 -23.23
CA PRO A 60 19.08 -18.92 -24.06
C PRO A 60 17.90 -18.25 -24.77
N GLN A 61 17.88 -18.35 -26.10
CA GLN A 61 16.78 -17.83 -26.92
C GLN A 61 15.66 -18.87 -26.97
N MET A 62 14.41 -18.43 -26.78
CA MET A 62 13.23 -19.26 -27.02
C MET A 62 12.83 -19.13 -28.49
N ASN A 63 12.58 -20.25 -29.17
CA ASN A 63 12.03 -20.23 -30.52
C ASN A 63 10.69 -19.50 -30.51
N SER A 64 10.47 -18.58 -31.46
CA SER A 64 9.20 -17.88 -31.54
C SER A 64 8.08 -18.92 -31.68
N PRO A 65 6.94 -18.75 -30.98
CA PRO A 65 5.78 -19.61 -31.20
C PRO A 65 5.46 -19.63 -32.70
N PRO A 66 4.97 -20.77 -33.23
CA PRO A 66 4.61 -20.85 -34.63
C PRO A 66 3.64 -19.71 -34.96
N PRO A 67 3.77 -19.08 -36.15
CA PRO A 67 2.84 -18.04 -36.56
C PRO A 67 1.42 -18.61 -36.46
N PHE A 68 0.50 -17.82 -35.88
CA PHE A 68 -0.89 -18.24 -35.74
C PHE A 68 -1.40 -18.68 -37.11
N ALA A 69 -1.62 -19.98 -37.28
CA ALA A 69 -2.38 -20.49 -38.40
C ALA A 69 -3.78 -19.90 -38.23
N LEU A 70 -4.12 -18.95 -39.09
CA LEU A 70 -5.48 -18.44 -39.25
C LEU A 70 -6.40 -19.64 -39.26
N GLN A 71 -7.21 -19.78 -38.21
CA GLN A 71 -8.29 -20.75 -38.15
C GLN A 71 -9.19 -20.43 -39.35
N ASN A 72 -9.03 -21.19 -40.43
CA ASN A 72 -9.82 -21.18 -41.65
C ASN A 72 -10.53 -19.84 -41.93
N THR A 73 -9.76 -18.83 -42.33
CA THR A 73 -10.31 -17.57 -42.85
C THR A 73 -10.80 -17.76 -44.29
N THR A 74 -11.82 -18.59 -44.46
CA THR A 74 -12.82 -18.23 -45.45
C THR A 74 -13.51 -17.01 -44.85
N PRO A 75 -13.36 -15.78 -45.38
CA PRO A 75 -14.12 -14.66 -44.89
C PRO A 75 -15.58 -14.96 -45.19
N GLY A 76 -16.31 -15.50 -44.21
CA GLY A 76 -17.76 -15.47 -44.24
C GLY A 76 -18.13 -13.99 -44.35
N LEU A 77 -18.82 -13.60 -45.42
CA LEU A 77 -19.43 -12.28 -45.47
C LEU A 77 -20.25 -12.13 -44.19
N VAL A 78 -19.83 -11.23 -43.30
CA VAL A 78 -20.67 -10.80 -42.19
C VAL A 78 -21.76 -9.95 -42.86
N THR A 79 -22.85 -10.58 -43.28
CA THR A 79 -24.09 -9.87 -43.58
C THR A 79 -24.45 -9.09 -42.32
N GLN A 80 -24.51 -7.77 -42.44
CA GLN A 80 -24.75 -6.82 -41.34
C GLN A 80 -26.04 -7.12 -40.56
N ASP A 81 -26.91 -7.95 -41.15
CA ASP A 81 -28.17 -8.43 -40.62
C ASP A 81 -28.02 -9.48 -39.51
N THR A 82 -26.83 -10.05 -39.31
CA THR A 82 -26.60 -11.09 -38.28
C THR A 82 -25.77 -10.53 -37.13
N PRO A 83 -26.38 -10.25 -35.96
CA PRO A 83 -25.64 -9.76 -34.79
C PRO A 83 -24.58 -10.78 -34.37
N PRO A 84 -23.34 -10.35 -34.07
CA PRO A 84 -22.30 -11.28 -33.62
C PRO A 84 -22.78 -11.98 -32.34
N LYS A 85 -22.64 -13.31 -32.32
CA LYS A 85 -22.99 -14.14 -31.17
C LYS A 85 -22.16 -13.66 -29.99
N ARG A 86 -22.81 -13.07 -28.98
CA ARG A 86 -22.12 -12.54 -27.78
C ARG A 86 -21.42 -13.69 -27.06
N VAL A 87 -20.13 -13.84 -27.33
CA VAL A 87 -19.26 -14.75 -26.60
C VAL A 87 -18.95 -14.05 -25.28
N LEU A 88 -19.39 -14.66 -24.18
CA LEU A 88 -19.32 -14.16 -22.79
C LEU A 88 -20.40 -13.11 -22.45
N LYS A 89 -21.57 -13.57 -21.99
CA LYS A 89 -22.39 -12.74 -21.10
C LYS A 89 -21.58 -12.58 -19.82
N ARG A 90 -20.93 -11.43 -19.62
CA ARG A 90 -20.49 -11.02 -18.29
C ARG A 90 -21.74 -11.06 -17.40
N GLU A 91 -21.74 -11.92 -16.38
CA GLU A 91 -22.77 -11.92 -15.34
C GLU A 91 -22.95 -10.46 -14.92
N ARG A 92 -24.11 -9.88 -15.26
CA ARG A 92 -24.34 -8.46 -14.97
C ARG A 92 -24.31 -8.34 -13.46
N ARG A 93 -23.32 -7.63 -12.90
CA ARG A 93 -23.31 -7.38 -11.46
C ARG A 93 -24.66 -6.75 -11.10
N PRO A 94 -25.33 -7.24 -10.05
CA PRO A 94 -26.61 -6.69 -9.63
C PRO A 94 -26.46 -5.20 -9.38
N SER A 95 -27.41 -4.45 -9.93
CA SER A 95 -27.51 -3.01 -9.71
C SER A 95 -27.68 -2.70 -8.23
N PHE A 96 -27.35 -1.48 -7.81
CA PHE A 96 -27.51 -1.08 -6.40
C PHE A 96 -28.95 -1.32 -5.92
N GLY A 97 -29.96 -1.02 -6.74
CA GLY A 97 -31.36 -1.28 -6.42
C GLY A 97 -31.68 -2.75 -6.19
N GLU A 98 -31.16 -3.64 -7.04
CA GLU A 98 -31.32 -5.10 -6.86
C GLU A 98 -30.65 -5.60 -5.58
N ARG A 99 -29.50 -5.03 -5.20
CA ARG A 99 -28.85 -5.35 -3.92
C ARG A 99 -29.69 -4.88 -2.73
N VAL A 100 -30.22 -3.66 -2.77
CA VAL A 100 -31.11 -3.14 -1.72
C VAL A 100 -32.36 -4.02 -1.57
N ALA A 101 -32.99 -4.42 -2.69
CA ALA A 101 -34.16 -5.31 -2.66
C ALA A 101 -33.83 -6.63 -1.99
N ARG A 102 -32.72 -7.27 -2.37
CA ARG A 102 -32.27 -8.53 -1.76
C ARG A 102 -31.99 -8.38 -0.26
N CYS A 103 -31.31 -7.31 0.15
CA CYS A 103 -31.05 -7.05 1.56
C CYS A 103 -32.34 -6.77 2.35
N LEU A 104 -33.36 -6.17 1.74
CA LEU A 104 -34.67 -6.01 2.39
C LEU A 104 -35.36 -7.36 2.57
N ASP A 105 -35.30 -8.25 1.58
CA ASP A 105 -35.86 -9.60 1.64
C ASP A 105 -35.12 -10.47 2.67
N ASP A 106 -33.80 -10.38 2.72
CA ASP A 106 -32.99 -11.05 3.75
C ASP A 106 -33.38 -10.51 5.13
N GLY A 107 -33.45 -9.18 5.31
CA GLY A 107 -33.93 -8.63 6.58
C GLY A 107 -35.37 -9.03 6.93
N ALA A 108 -36.18 -9.41 5.94
CA ALA A 108 -37.49 -10.01 6.14
C ALA A 108 -37.45 -11.42 6.69
N ALA A 109 -36.64 -12.26 6.07
CA ALA A 109 -36.47 -13.65 6.45
C ALA A 109 -35.95 -13.79 7.88
N TRP A 110 -35.19 -12.79 8.35
CA TRP A 110 -34.63 -12.73 9.70
C TRP A 110 -35.60 -12.09 10.73
N GLY A 111 -36.81 -11.71 10.31
CA GLY A 111 -37.84 -11.16 11.19
C GLY A 111 -37.57 -9.74 11.68
N LEU A 112 -36.69 -8.97 11.00
CA LEU A 112 -36.45 -7.58 11.40
C LEU A 112 -37.71 -6.74 11.16
N ASN A 113 -37.97 -5.84 12.11
CA ASN A 113 -39.05 -4.86 11.98
C ASN A 113 -38.76 -3.87 10.84
N PRO A 114 -39.77 -3.10 10.35
CA PRO A 114 -39.58 -2.22 9.19
C PRO A 114 -38.44 -1.21 9.34
N ASN A 115 -38.27 -0.62 10.52
CA ASN A 115 -37.23 0.38 10.78
C ASN A 115 -35.83 -0.26 10.80
N GLN A 116 -35.70 -1.40 11.46
CA GLN A 116 -34.45 -2.17 11.50
C GLN A 116 -34.06 -2.71 10.12
N ARG A 117 -35.05 -3.13 9.34
CA ARG A 117 -34.86 -3.62 7.97
C ARG A 117 -34.39 -2.52 7.02
N ALA A 118 -34.93 -1.31 7.17
CA ALA A 118 -34.47 -0.15 6.41
C ALA A 118 -33.04 0.27 6.78
N ALA A 119 -32.65 0.15 8.06
CA ALA A 119 -31.27 0.39 8.48
C ALA A 119 -30.32 -0.71 7.96
N TYR A 120 -30.72 -1.98 8.07
CA TYR A 120 -29.96 -3.12 7.59
C TYR A 120 -29.71 -3.06 6.07
N SER A 121 -30.71 -2.73 5.26
CA SER A 121 -30.56 -2.70 3.80
C SER A 121 -29.57 -1.64 3.33
N ARG A 122 -29.46 -0.51 4.03
CA ARG A 122 -28.47 0.54 3.75
C ARG A 122 -27.05 0.07 4.03
N GLN A 123 -26.84 -0.76 5.06
CA GLN A 123 -25.52 -1.30 5.38
C GLN A 123 -25.16 -2.49 4.46
N CYS A 124 -26.10 -3.41 4.25
CA CYS A 124 -25.91 -4.61 3.43
C CYS A 124 -25.68 -4.30 1.94
N ALA A 125 -26.36 -3.31 1.36
CA ALA A 125 -26.22 -3.00 -0.07
C ALA A 125 -24.87 -2.34 -0.45
N ASN A 126 -24.13 -1.87 0.54
CA ASN A 126 -22.80 -1.27 0.42
C ASN A 126 -21.65 -2.28 0.61
N GLN A 127 -21.96 -3.51 1.03
CA GLN A 127 -21.03 -4.65 1.02
C GLN A 127 -20.94 -5.25 -0.39
#